data_AF-A0A4Q4WCD3-F1
#
_entry.id   AF-A0A4Q4WCD3-F1
#
_cell.length_a   1.000
_cell.length_b   1.000
_cell.length_c   1.000
_cell.angle_alpha   90.00
_cell.angle_beta   90.00
_cell.angle_gamma   90.00
#
_symmetry.space_group_name_H-M   'P 1'
#
loop_
_entity.id
_entity.type
_entity.pdbx_description
1 polymer ?
#
loop_
_entity_poly.entity_id
_entity_poly.type
_entity_poly.pdbx_seq_one_letter_code
_entity_poly.pdbx_strand_id
1 'polypeptide(L)' 'MSNLALVLDSQGKYDEAEQMHRQALALSQAVLGREHPDTLKSMRNLALVLHSQGKYVEAEQMHRQAMALSQAVLGR' A
#
# COMPACT_ATOMS: atom_id res chain seq x y z
N MET A 1 -11.33 2.63 5.01
CA MET A 1 -10.67 1.34 4.69
C MET A 1 -9.42 1.13 5.54
N SER A 2 -8.48 2.09 5.63
CA SER A 2 -7.22 1.89 6.35
C SER A 2 -7.33 1.44 7.82
N ASN A 3 -8.28 1.95 8.59
CA ASN A 3 -8.38 1.58 10.01
C ASN A 3 -8.82 0.12 10.22
N LEU A 4 -9.68 -0.41 9.34
CA LEU A 4 -10.14 -1.79 9.44
C LEU A 4 -9.05 -2.78 9.01
N ALA A 5 -8.30 -2.45 7.96
CA ALA A 5 -7.18 -3.28 7.51
C ALA A 5 -6.05 -3.38 8.55
N LEU A 6 -5.76 -2.28 9.28
CA LEU A 6 -4.80 -2.31 10.40
C LEU A 6 -5.28 -3.17 11.57
N VAL A 7 -6.59 -3.17 11.86
CA VAL A 7 -7.16 -4.05 12.88
C VAL A 7 -7.04 -5.51 12.46
N LEU A 8 -7.33 -5.83 11.19
CA LEU A 8 -7.17 -7.18 10.63
C LEU A 8 -5.71 -7.65 10.69
N ASP A 9 -4.75 -6.79 10.34
CA ASP A 9 -3.31 -7.08 10.46
C ASP A 9 -2.92 -7.40 11.91
N SER A 10 -3.39 -6.60 12.87
CA SER A 10 -3.14 -6.86 14.30
C SER A 10 -3.76 -8.16 14.84
N GLN A 11 -4.80 -8.67 14.16
CA GLN A 11 -5.44 -9.95 14.47
C GLN A 11 -4.82 -11.14 13.72
N GLY A 12 -3.77 -10.92 12.92
CA GLY A 12 -3.15 -11.95 12.08
C GLY A 12 -3.95 -12.31 10.83
N LYS A 13 -4.99 -11.53 10.49
CA LYS A 13 -5.84 -11.73 9.31
C LYS A 13 -5.26 -11.02 8.09
N TYR A 14 -4.04 -11.40 7.75
CA TYR A 14 -3.26 -10.68 6.78
C TYR A 14 -3.82 -10.74 5.35
N ASP A 15 -4.43 -11.86 4.94
CA ASP A 15 -5.01 -11.99 3.60
C ASP A 15 -6.20 -11.04 3.40
N GLU A 16 -7.06 -10.91 4.41
CA GLU A 16 -8.19 -9.98 4.40
C GLU A 16 -7.70 -8.51 4.35
N ALA A 17 -6.65 -8.20 5.13
CA ALA A 17 -6.03 -6.89 5.13
C ALA A 17 -5.38 -6.55 3.78
N GLU A 18 -4.70 -7.51 3.15
CA GLU A 18 -4.06 -7.37 1.84
C GLU A 18 -5.11 -7.09 0.76
N GLN A 19 -6.17 -7.89 0.70
CA GLN A 19 -7.25 -7.72 -0.27
C GLN A 19 -7.86 -6.31 -0.17
N MET A 20 -8.11 -5.84 1.06
CA MET A 20 -8.66 -4.50 1.30
C MET A 20 -7.71 -3.40 0.83
N HIS A 21 -6.41 -3.53 1.11
CA HIS A 21 -5.41 -2.55 0.66
C HIS A 21 -5.20 -2.57 -0.86
N ARG A 22 -5.28 -3.74 -1.52
CA ARG A 22 -5.25 -3.83 -2.99
C ARG A 22 -6.45 -3.13 -3.63
N GLN A 23 -7.66 -3.33 -3.09
CA GLN A 23 -8.86 -2.64 -3.57
C GLN A 23 -8.76 -1.12 -3.37
N ALA A 24 -8.32 -0.68 -2.19
CA ALA A 24 -8.11 0.73 -1.90
C ALA A 24 -7.09 1.36 -2.85
N LEU A 25 -5.97 0.66 -3.12
CA LEU A 25 -4.94 1.11 -4.04
C LEU A 25 -5.48 1.25 -5.47
N ALA A 26 -6.22 0.26 -5.97
CA ALA A 26 -6.80 0.31 -7.31
C ALA A 26 -7.79 1.50 -7.47
N LEU A 27 -8.63 1.74 -6.47
CA LEU A 27 -9.55 2.87 -6.45
C LEU A 27 -8.82 4.21 -6.40
N SER A 28 -7.84 4.36 -5.51
CA SER A 28 -7.03 5.57 -5.44
C SER A 28 -6.28 5.85 -6.74
N GLN A 29 -5.72 4.82 -7.39
CA GLN A 29 -5.09 4.97 -8.71
C GLN A 29 -6.07 5.42 -9.79
N ALA A 30 -7.29 4.89 -9.80
CA ALA A 30 -8.30 5.24 -10.79
C ALA A 30 -8.87 6.66 -10.60
N VAL A 31 -9.05 7.08 -9.35
CA VAL A 31 -9.71 8.37 -9.03
C VAL A 31 -8.72 9.52 -8.92
N LEU A 32 -7.56 9.29 -8.30
CA LEU A 32 -6.60 10.33 -7.92
C LEU A 32 -5.32 10.28 -8.75
N GLY A 33 -5.06 9.16 -9.45
CA GLY A 33 -3.82 8.92 -10.17
C GLY A 33 -2.73 8.27 -9.30
N ARG A 34 -1.67 7.80 -9.96
CA ARG A 34 -0.57 7.03 -9.31
C ARG A 34 0.29 7.87 -8.37
N GLU A 35 0.40 9.15 -8.65
CA GLU A 35 1.29 10.10 -7.96
C GLU A 35 0.62 10.79 -6.76
N HIS A 36 -0.69 10.63 -6.61
CA HIS A 36 -1.42 11.29 -5.53
C HIS A 36 -0.93 10.80 -4.15
N PRO A 37 -0.77 11.68 -3.16
CA PRO A 37 -0.31 11.31 -1.82
C PRO A 37 -1.10 10.15 -1.18
N ASP A 38 -2.42 10.11 -1.37
CA ASP A 38 -3.26 9.01 -0.86
C ASP A 38 -3.01 7.68 -1.58
N THR A 39 -2.70 7.71 -2.88
CA THR A 39 -2.31 6.51 -3.62
C THR A 39 -0.97 5.98 -3.09
N LEU A 40 0.00 6.86 -2.85
CA LEU A 40 1.30 6.48 -2.27
C LEU A 40 1.15 5.94 -0.84
N LYS A 41 0.23 6.51 -0.05
CA LYS A 41 -0.11 6.01 1.28
C LYS A 41 -0.70 4.61 1.22
N SER A 42 -1.63 4.36 0.30
CA SER A 42 -2.21 3.03 0.08
C SER A 42 -1.16 2.00 -0.35
N MET A 43 -0.21 2.37 -1.21
CA MET A 43 0.93 1.50 -1.56
C MET A 43 1.79 1.14 -0.35
N ARG A 44 2.13 2.11 0.51
CA ARG A 44 2.92 1.87 1.72
C ARG A 44 2.19 0.94 2.70
N ASN A 45 0.89 1.09 2.86
CA ASN A 45 0.11 0.22 3.75
C ASN A 45 0.03 -1.22 3.23
N LEU A 46 -0.14 -1.40 1.91
CA LEU A 46 -0.11 -2.74 1.31
C LEU A 46 1.26 -3.40 1.49
N ALA A 47 2.36 -2.65 1.34
CA ALA A 47 3.70 -3.15 1.59
C ALA A 47 3.91 -3.60 3.04
N LEU A 48 3.34 -2.89 4.02
CA LEU A 48 3.40 -3.30 5.43
C LEU A 48 2.69 -4.63 5.68
N VAL A 49 1.48 -4.81 5.14
CA VAL A 49 0.76 -6.08 5.29
C VAL A 49 1.50 -7.24 4.60
N LEU A 50 2.06 -7.01 3.41
CA LEU A 50 2.90 -8.00 2.73
C LEU A 50 4.13 -8.37 3.56
N HIS A 51 4.72 -7.41 4.27
CA HIS A 51 5.82 -7.67 5.20
C HIS A 51 5.37 -8.53 6.39
N SER A 52 4.21 -8.23 7.00
CA SER A 52 3.63 -9.03 8.08
C SER A 52 3.37 -10.48 7.67
N GLN A 53 3.07 -10.73 6.38
CA GLN A 53 2.91 -12.08 5.82
C GLN A 53 4.23 -12.80 5.49
N GLY A 54 5.38 -12.13 5.62
CA GLY A 54 6.67 -12.66 5.16
C GLY A 54 6.90 -12.57 3.64
N LYS A 55 6.04 -11.87 2.90
CA LYS A 55 6.19 -11.61 1.45
C LYS A 55 7.17 -10.44 1.21
N TYR A 56 8.39 -10.56 1.72
CA TYR A 56 9.36 -9.46 1.78
C TYR A 56 9.74 -8.88 0.41
N VAL A 57 9.88 -9.73 -0.60
CA VAL A 57 10.24 -9.30 -1.96
C VAL A 57 9.15 -8.40 -2.56
N GLU A 58 7.88 -8.77 -2.37
CA GLU A 58 6.75 -7.99 -2.89
C GLU A 58 6.59 -6.68 -2.10
N ALA A 59 6.77 -6.71 -0.78
CA ALA A 59 6.79 -5.53 0.06
C ALA A 59 7.88 -4.53 -0.35
N GLU A 60 9.10 -5.01 -0.61
CA GLU A 60 10.23 -4.19 -1.06
C GLU A 60 9.95 -3.54 -2.42
N GLN A 61 9.44 -4.30 -3.38
CA GLN A 61 9.07 -3.77 -4.70
C GLN A 61 8.04 -2.65 -4.58
N MET A 62 7.04 -2.83 -3.72
CA MET A 62 5.99 -1.85 -3.51
C MET A 62 6.50 -0.58 -2.83
N HIS A 63 7.40 -0.71 -1.84
CA HIS A 63 8.06 0.44 -1.23
C HIS A 63 8.94 1.19 -2.22
N ARG A 64 9.73 0.49 -3.05
CA ARG A 64 10.53 1.13 -4.11
C ARG A 64 9.66 1.89 -5.09
N GLN A 65 8.55 1.31 -5.53
CA GLN A 65 7.64 1.98 -6.45
C GLN A 65 7.02 3.23 -5.81
N ALA A 66 6.61 3.15 -4.54
CA ALA A 66 6.06 4.31 -3.83
C ALA A 66 7.11 5.43 -3.65
N MET A 67 8.38 5.07 -3.38
CA MET A 67 9.46 6.06 -3.29
C MET A 67 9.75 6.72 -4.63
N ALA A 68 9.86 5.94 -5.71
CA ALA A 68 10.14 6.48 -7.04
C ALA A 68 9.06 7.47 -7.48
N LEU A 69 7.78 7.14 -7.25
CA LEU A 69 6.67 8.05 -7.52
C LEU A 69 6.71 9.28 -6.61
N SER A 70 7.05 9.13 -5.33
CA SER A 70 7.20 10.27 -4.43
C SER A 70 8.34 11.20 -4.85
N GLN A 71 9.43 10.67 -5.40
CA GLN A 71 10.55 11.48 -5.93
C GLN A 71 10.13 12.26 -7.17
N ALA A 72 9.42 11.60 -8.10
CA ALA A 72 8.86 12.24 -9.29
C ALA A 72 7.94 13.42 -8.92
N VAL A 73 7.05 13.23 -7.94
CA VAL A 73 6.14 14.29 -7.45
C VAL A 73 6.88 15.45 -6.79
N LEU A 74 7.95 15.16 -6.05
CA LEU A 74 8.75 16.16 -5.37
C LEU A 74 9.79 16.83 -6.29
N GLY A 75 9.90 16.41 -7.55
CA GLY A 75 10.86 16.94 -8.53
C GLY A 75 12.33 16.73 -8.12
N ARG A 76 12.63 15.64 -7.40
CA ARG A 76 13.96 15.32 -6.88
C ARG A 76 14.61 14.16 -7.62
#